data_AF-A0A4Z1T677-F1
#
_entry.id   AF-A0A4Z1T677-F1
#
_cell.length_a   1.000
_cell.length_b   1.000
_cell.length_c   1.000
_cell.angle_alpha   90.00
_cell.angle_beta   90.00
_cell.angle_gamma   90.00
#
_symmetry.space_group_name_H-M   'P 1'
#
loop_
_entity.id
_entity.type
_entity.pdbx_description
1 polymer ?
#
loop_
_entity_poly.entity_id
_entity_poly.type
_entity_poly.pdbx_seq_one_letter_code
_entity_poly.pdbx_strand_id
1 'polypeptide(L)'
;MVKGGGKNARVLSCTEGETSGDSKTGSCLDLGTLGRVCKECATTTEASIDGTCSSAIESNTCSNGVCTACTGTYFLFYGGCYNQAGTEGAALCKTATKGQCSERADTATGIFVKGSNSNPSGLYTCDDKTNGVLNCKTCTSPAADKPTCTECASGFGPVVESLETPTITSCVSCSSDENCKSCMQIGTSFVCLECNAATHVPVNGKCVLKDSASSCTPDANSGKCTACKEGSLFFHDGCFSPESLKSLGICLESFSVPGWSEVLCGKCGKGLAPVDGRCIKVEGGKADQTSSCTTSQDGTQVGVCNSCGSSNTHFLFNGGCYNQSKEPGNKLCSAMTTRTADGTCSTSTSIAFLKDTKLYLCGDATNGKANCDTCTYSTSFSCTSCLNGCMLSNSSCLSSFDADKTGLCARSNQLLVGEALVCKECKKGSVPIDGTCLEVSSTISRTATNDVCKKADGTTPVDGTATRCENCSTTYFLFEGGCYPAATNPGTSVGSKLCSAATDGKCTTKATNSPFPLSNGVFTLCPAGCGACTSSTACTSCGLGYYNTTSVTSSSDCTACPSGCTTCSASACITCWDGSAPTDGKCSAVPSSSSSGLSGGAIAGIVIAVLLVLGGLGGFLGWWFGCRGK
;
A
#
# COMPACT_ATOMS: atom_id res chain seq x y z
N MET A 1 47.33 15.68 10.14
CA MET A 1 47.66 16.26 8.82
C MET A 1 46.73 17.43 8.57
N VAL A 2 47.28 18.55 8.14
CA VAL A 2 46.70 19.90 8.17
C VAL A 2 45.47 20.01 7.26
N LYS A 3 44.38 20.61 7.76
CA LYS A 3 43.21 21.08 6.98
C LYS A 3 43.68 22.15 5.99
N GLY A 4 43.62 21.85 4.69
CA GLY A 4 43.74 22.85 3.64
C GLY A 4 42.45 23.69 3.58
N GLY A 5 42.58 25.00 3.79
CA GLY A 5 41.47 25.95 3.72
C GLY A 5 40.90 26.02 2.30
N GLY A 6 39.63 25.69 2.15
CA GLY A 6 38.87 25.97 0.94
C GLY A 6 38.76 27.48 0.75
N LYS A 7 39.35 28.01 -0.32
CA LYS A 7 38.97 29.32 -0.84
C LYS A 7 37.51 29.17 -1.29
N ASN A 8 36.57 29.79 -0.58
CA ASN A 8 35.18 29.83 -0.99
C ASN A 8 35.11 30.50 -2.37
N ALA A 9 34.76 29.75 -3.40
CA ALA A 9 34.52 30.29 -4.74
C ALA A 9 33.50 31.43 -4.63
N ARG A 10 33.81 32.57 -5.24
CA ARG A 10 32.83 33.65 -5.38
C ARG A 10 31.71 33.11 -6.25
N VAL A 11 30.45 33.23 -5.80
CA VAL A 11 29.29 32.89 -6.65
C VAL A 11 29.37 33.75 -7.91
N LEU A 12 29.42 33.11 -9.08
CA LEU A 12 29.43 33.80 -10.37
C LEU A 12 28.20 34.71 -10.42
N SER A 13 28.40 35.97 -10.77
CA SER A 13 27.34 36.99 -10.81
C SER A 13 27.36 37.67 -12.17
N CYS A 14 26.17 37.86 -12.72
CA CYS A 14 25.96 38.42 -14.04
C CYS A 14 24.84 39.45 -13.96
N THR A 15 25.14 40.68 -14.38
CA THR A 15 24.19 41.78 -14.47
C THR A 15 23.97 42.11 -15.94
N GLU A 16 22.72 42.31 -16.35
CA GLU A 16 22.38 42.72 -17.71
C GLU A 16 22.22 44.25 -17.78
N GLY A 17 22.65 44.83 -18.90
CA GLY A 17 22.62 46.27 -19.12
C GLY A 17 23.19 46.66 -20.47
N GLU A 18 23.41 47.96 -20.65
CA GLU A 18 23.91 48.57 -21.90
C GLU A 18 25.28 49.24 -21.72
N THR A 19 25.87 49.19 -20.52
CA THR A 19 27.11 49.90 -20.21
C THR A 19 28.31 48.96 -20.06
N SER A 20 29.52 49.53 -19.97
CA SER A 20 30.75 48.76 -19.78
C SER A 20 30.68 47.96 -18.47
N GLY A 21 31.08 46.69 -18.54
CA GLY A 21 30.97 45.72 -17.46
C GLY A 21 29.64 44.97 -17.42
N ASP A 22 28.61 45.42 -18.14
CA ASP A 22 27.33 44.73 -18.22
C ASP A 22 27.33 43.61 -19.27
N SER A 23 26.57 42.56 -18.98
CA SER A 23 26.17 41.58 -19.99
C SER A 23 25.08 42.18 -20.87
N LYS A 24 25.09 41.82 -22.15
CA LYS A 24 23.98 42.15 -23.04
C LYS A 24 22.69 41.51 -22.52
N THR A 25 21.54 42.15 -22.77
CA THR A 25 20.22 41.62 -22.38
C THR A 25 20.01 40.19 -22.92
N GLY A 26 19.61 39.26 -22.04
CA GLY A 26 19.46 37.83 -22.35
C GLY A 26 20.77 37.03 -22.42
N SER A 27 21.90 37.67 -22.16
CA SER A 27 23.23 37.03 -22.21
C SER A 27 23.72 36.52 -20.87
N CYS A 28 22.98 36.71 -19.77
CA CYS A 28 23.26 35.99 -18.53
C CYS A 28 22.78 34.53 -18.62
N LEU A 29 23.71 33.59 -18.41
CA LEU A 29 23.45 32.16 -18.33
C LEU A 29 23.45 31.70 -16.87
N ASP A 30 22.38 31.05 -16.44
CA ASP A 30 22.25 30.48 -15.09
C ASP A 30 22.81 29.06 -15.06
N LEU A 31 23.77 28.81 -14.17
CA LEU A 31 24.42 27.52 -13.96
C LEU A 31 23.99 26.88 -12.62
N GLY A 32 22.86 27.33 -12.07
CA GLY A 32 22.30 26.84 -10.82
C GLY A 32 23.17 27.22 -9.62
N THR A 33 23.65 26.22 -8.88
CA THR A 33 24.45 26.45 -7.66
C THR A 33 25.80 27.12 -7.93
N LEU A 34 26.28 27.10 -9.18
CA LEU A 34 27.52 27.77 -9.58
C LEU A 34 27.34 29.29 -9.78
N GLY A 35 26.11 29.77 -9.90
CA GLY A 35 25.79 31.18 -10.15
C GLY A 35 25.53 31.47 -11.63
N ARG A 36 25.70 32.74 -12.02
CA ARG A 36 25.39 33.23 -13.37
C ARG A 36 26.62 33.78 -14.08
N VAL A 37 26.75 33.48 -15.36
CA VAL A 37 27.88 33.92 -16.20
C VAL A 37 27.42 34.72 -17.42
N CYS A 38 28.24 35.67 -17.83
CA CYS A 38 28.04 36.43 -19.06
C CYS A 38 28.44 35.62 -20.29
N LYS A 39 27.55 35.50 -21.28
CA LYS A 39 27.84 34.89 -22.59
C LYS A 39 28.32 35.90 -23.63
N GLU A 40 27.89 37.15 -23.52
CA GLU A 40 28.15 38.24 -24.47
C GLU A 40 28.06 39.57 -23.74
N CYS A 41 29.12 40.38 -23.85
CA CYS A 41 29.17 41.71 -23.26
C CYS A 41 28.34 42.73 -24.02
N ALA A 42 27.80 43.71 -23.29
CA ALA A 42 26.97 44.76 -23.86
C ALA A 42 27.76 45.66 -24.84
N THR A 43 29.06 45.86 -24.57
CA THR A 43 29.94 46.72 -25.38
C THR A 43 30.85 45.88 -26.29
N THR A 44 31.21 46.43 -27.46
CA THR A 44 32.11 45.77 -28.42
C THR A 44 33.58 45.82 -28.02
N THR A 45 33.93 46.62 -27.00
CA THR A 45 35.30 46.83 -26.50
C THR A 45 35.68 45.85 -25.39
N GLU A 46 34.76 45.01 -24.96
CA GLU A 46 34.94 44.02 -23.90
C GLU A 46 34.66 42.61 -24.43
N ALA A 47 35.08 41.59 -23.67
CA ALA A 47 34.69 40.22 -23.88
C ALA A 47 34.45 39.51 -22.55
N SER A 48 33.72 38.39 -22.59
CA SER A 48 33.47 37.58 -21.40
C SER A 48 34.71 36.76 -21.03
N ILE A 49 35.31 37.12 -19.89
CA ILE A 49 36.44 36.44 -19.28
C ILE A 49 36.03 36.00 -17.88
N ASP A 50 36.15 34.70 -17.61
CA ASP A 50 35.70 34.06 -16.36
C ASP A 50 34.24 34.41 -15.99
N GLY A 51 33.40 34.57 -17.01
CA GLY A 51 31.97 34.87 -16.86
C GLY A 51 31.64 36.34 -16.58
N THR A 52 32.62 37.25 -16.67
CA THR A 52 32.42 38.70 -16.48
C THR A 52 32.96 39.50 -17.67
N CYS A 53 32.41 40.68 -17.90
CA CYS A 53 32.86 41.54 -19.00
C CYS A 53 34.15 42.27 -18.63
N SER A 54 35.15 42.10 -19.48
CA SER A 54 36.48 42.66 -19.29
C SER A 54 37.07 43.15 -20.60
N SER A 55 37.72 44.31 -20.58
CA SER A 55 38.55 44.78 -21.70
C SER A 55 39.91 44.07 -21.75
N ALA A 56 40.32 43.38 -20.67
CA ALA A 56 41.54 42.60 -20.60
C ALA A 56 41.26 41.16 -21.06
N ILE A 57 41.41 40.93 -22.37
CA ILE A 57 41.15 39.63 -23.02
C ILE A 57 42.37 38.69 -23.06
N GLU A 58 43.53 39.18 -22.59
CA GLU A 58 44.81 38.48 -22.62
C GLU A 58 45.20 37.97 -24.02
N SER A 59 45.53 36.67 -24.15
CA SER A 59 45.93 36.01 -25.40
C SER A 59 44.76 35.33 -26.12
N ASN A 60 43.53 35.59 -25.68
CA ASN A 60 42.33 35.00 -26.26
C ASN A 60 41.90 35.77 -27.51
N THR A 61 41.19 35.07 -28.41
CA THR A 61 40.62 35.68 -29.62
C THR A 61 39.16 36.02 -29.35
N CYS A 62 38.90 37.31 -29.14
CA CYS A 62 37.57 37.82 -28.84
C CYS A 62 37.23 39.04 -29.71
N SER A 63 35.96 39.17 -30.07
CA SER A 63 35.42 40.26 -30.90
C SER A 63 33.94 40.46 -30.60
N ASN A 64 33.50 41.72 -30.59
CA ASN A 64 32.09 42.09 -30.41
C ASN A 64 31.43 41.45 -29.18
N GLY A 65 32.07 41.55 -28.00
CA GLY A 65 31.49 41.07 -26.75
C GLY A 65 31.66 39.57 -26.48
N VAL A 66 32.16 38.79 -27.44
CA VAL A 66 32.33 37.33 -27.32
C VAL A 66 33.73 36.85 -27.70
N CYS A 67 34.13 35.72 -27.15
CA CYS A 67 35.34 34.99 -27.52
C CYS A 67 35.01 33.83 -28.47
N THR A 68 35.85 33.64 -29.49
CA THR A 68 35.72 32.56 -30.48
C THR A 68 36.81 31.50 -30.37
N ALA A 69 37.94 31.84 -29.75
CA ALA A 69 39.00 30.89 -29.43
C ALA A 69 39.74 31.33 -28.16
N CYS A 70 40.04 30.36 -27.30
CA CYS A 70 40.77 30.59 -26.05
C CYS A 70 42.13 29.88 -26.12
N THR A 71 43.16 30.50 -25.54
CA THR A 71 44.53 29.97 -25.58
C THR A 71 45.13 29.88 -24.17
N GLY A 72 46.30 29.26 -24.04
CA GLY A 72 46.94 29.07 -22.73
C GLY A 72 46.12 28.15 -21.81
N THR A 73 45.84 28.62 -20.59
CA THR A 73 45.04 27.90 -19.57
C THR A 73 43.54 28.13 -19.70
N TYR A 74 43.08 28.88 -20.71
CA TYR A 74 41.67 29.18 -20.91
C TYR A 74 40.98 28.14 -21.79
N PHE A 75 39.69 27.94 -21.55
CA PHE A 75 38.80 27.17 -22.43
C PHE A 75 37.52 27.94 -22.77
N LEU A 76 36.95 27.61 -23.92
CA LEU A 76 35.73 28.25 -24.44
C LEU A 76 34.47 27.64 -23.81
N PHE A 77 33.58 28.49 -23.29
CA PHE A 77 32.25 28.12 -22.81
C PHE A 77 31.26 29.27 -23.09
N TYR A 78 30.21 29.00 -23.88
CA TYR A 78 29.20 29.99 -24.34
C TYR A 78 29.75 31.40 -24.62
N GLY A 79 30.68 31.54 -25.56
CA GLY A 79 31.18 32.86 -25.98
C GLY A 79 32.12 33.55 -24.97
N GLY A 80 32.50 32.89 -23.88
CA GLY A 80 33.51 33.38 -22.94
C GLY A 80 34.73 32.46 -22.82
N CYS A 81 35.86 33.02 -22.42
CA CYS A 81 37.07 32.27 -22.07
C CYS A 81 37.23 32.16 -20.56
N TYR A 82 37.37 30.94 -20.04
CA TYR A 82 37.43 30.65 -18.62
C TYR A 82 38.77 30.03 -18.24
N ASN A 83 39.42 30.57 -17.21
CA ASN A 83 40.74 30.16 -16.78
C ASN A 83 40.66 28.90 -15.91
N GLN A 84 41.12 27.77 -16.43
CA GLN A 84 41.14 26.50 -15.70
C GLN A 84 42.02 26.57 -14.44
N ALA A 85 43.05 27.43 -14.41
CA ALA A 85 43.87 27.64 -13.21
C ALA A 85 43.23 28.63 -12.21
N GLY A 86 42.19 29.36 -12.64
CA GLY A 86 41.41 30.28 -11.82
C GLY A 86 40.30 29.58 -11.05
N THR A 87 39.63 30.32 -10.16
CA THR A 87 38.54 29.79 -9.33
C THR A 87 37.29 29.46 -10.15
N GLU A 88 36.95 30.33 -11.10
CA GLU A 88 35.76 30.29 -11.92
C GLU A 88 35.84 29.18 -12.98
N GLY A 89 36.92 29.16 -13.78
CA GLY A 89 37.12 28.11 -14.77
C GLY A 89 37.31 26.72 -14.17
N ALA A 90 38.02 26.58 -13.04
CA ALA A 90 38.16 25.30 -12.34
C ALA A 90 36.81 24.74 -11.82
N ALA A 91 35.83 25.61 -11.53
CA ALA A 91 34.50 25.19 -11.10
C ALA A 91 33.68 24.56 -12.25
N LEU A 92 34.04 24.82 -13.51
CA LEU A 92 33.39 24.29 -14.70
C LEU A 92 34.16 23.12 -15.31
N CYS A 93 35.49 23.23 -15.35
CA CYS A 93 36.37 22.33 -16.08
C CYS A 93 37.58 21.92 -15.24
N LYS A 94 37.77 20.61 -15.08
CA LYS A 94 38.90 20.02 -14.37
C LYS A 94 40.14 19.92 -15.26
N THR A 95 39.96 19.60 -16.54
CA THR A 95 41.05 19.45 -17.51
C THR A 95 40.68 20.15 -18.82
N ALA A 96 41.53 21.08 -19.28
CA ALA A 96 41.37 21.76 -20.56
C ALA A 96 42.54 21.47 -21.50
N THR A 97 42.25 21.24 -22.78
CA THR A 97 43.22 20.95 -23.84
C THR A 97 42.88 21.76 -25.08
N LYS A 98 43.84 22.50 -25.64
CA LYS A 98 43.68 23.30 -26.88
C LYS A 98 42.48 24.26 -26.85
N GLY A 99 42.25 24.95 -25.73
CA GLY A 99 41.14 25.90 -25.61
C GLY A 99 39.77 25.27 -25.39
N GLN A 100 39.70 23.96 -25.12
CA GLN A 100 38.45 23.23 -24.90
C GLN A 100 38.51 22.43 -23.61
N CYS A 101 37.37 22.30 -22.92
CA CYS A 101 37.27 21.45 -21.76
C CYS A 101 37.20 19.97 -22.17
N SER A 102 38.15 19.16 -21.72
CA SER A 102 38.19 17.71 -21.94
C SER A 102 37.60 16.90 -20.79
N GLU A 103 37.61 17.46 -19.58
CA GLU A 103 37.03 16.82 -18.39
C GLU A 103 36.30 17.87 -17.56
N ARG A 104 34.98 17.69 -17.43
CA ARG A 104 34.11 18.54 -16.60
C ARG A 104 34.51 18.46 -15.13
N ALA A 105 34.32 19.55 -14.38
CA ALA A 105 34.41 19.51 -12.93
C ALA A 105 33.35 18.58 -12.30
N ASP A 106 33.71 17.85 -11.23
CA ASP A 106 32.84 16.87 -10.59
C ASP A 106 31.54 17.50 -10.03
N THR A 107 31.64 18.75 -9.56
CA THR A 107 30.50 19.51 -8.99
C THR A 107 29.62 20.19 -10.05
N ALA A 108 30.05 20.27 -11.31
CA ALA A 108 29.32 20.94 -12.39
C ALA A 108 28.32 20.00 -13.07
N THR A 109 27.47 19.33 -12.30
CA THR A 109 26.59 18.24 -12.80
C THR A 109 25.56 18.68 -13.84
N GLY A 110 25.27 19.98 -13.95
CA GLY A 110 24.38 20.57 -14.97
C GLY A 110 25.06 20.96 -16.29
N ILE A 111 26.31 20.55 -16.49
CA ILE A 111 27.09 20.81 -17.72
C ILE A 111 27.62 19.47 -18.24
N PHE A 112 27.97 19.33 -19.51
CA PHE A 112 28.68 18.16 -20.03
C PHE A 112 29.68 18.51 -21.13
N VAL A 113 30.70 17.66 -21.29
CA VAL A 113 31.65 17.73 -22.41
C VAL A 113 31.06 16.96 -23.60
N LYS A 114 30.89 17.63 -24.74
CA LYS A 114 30.50 16.99 -26.01
C LYS A 114 31.74 16.42 -26.72
N GLY A 115 31.65 15.18 -27.20
CA GLY A 115 32.76 14.43 -27.78
C GLY A 115 33.33 13.43 -26.78
N SER A 116 34.66 13.42 -26.62
CA SER A 116 35.35 12.55 -25.66
C SER A 116 36.47 13.29 -24.93
N ASN A 117 37.00 12.71 -23.85
CA ASN A 117 38.11 13.31 -23.11
C ASN A 117 39.35 13.57 -23.99
N SER A 118 39.58 12.74 -25.00
CA SER A 118 40.71 12.88 -25.92
C SER A 118 40.43 13.81 -27.10
N ASN A 119 39.15 14.04 -27.41
CA ASN A 119 38.70 14.86 -28.53
C ASN A 119 37.41 15.60 -28.17
N PRO A 120 37.48 16.60 -27.27
CA PRO A 120 36.33 17.42 -26.92
C PRO A 120 35.95 18.31 -28.11
N SER A 121 34.67 18.59 -28.25
CA SER A 121 34.12 19.50 -29.27
C SER A 121 33.47 20.74 -28.66
N GLY A 122 33.19 20.71 -27.36
CA GLY A 122 32.67 21.85 -26.61
C GLY A 122 32.16 21.45 -25.23
N LEU A 123 31.83 22.47 -24.45
CA LEU A 123 31.23 22.35 -23.12
C LEU A 123 29.86 23.02 -23.17
N TYR A 124 28.80 22.31 -22.77
CA TYR A 124 27.42 22.76 -22.92
C TYR A 124 26.62 22.47 -21.64
N THR A 125 25.56 23.26 -21.38
CA THR A 125 24.63 22.92 -20.30
C THR A 125 23.81 21.67 -20.66
N CYS A 126 23.37 20.93 -19.65
CA CYS A 126 22.57 19.71 -19.87
C CYS A 126 21.24 20.01 -20.57
N ASP A 127 20.69 21.22 -20.43
CA ASP A 127 19.46 21.70 -21.04
C ASP A 127 19.67 22.48 -22.35
N ASP A 128 20.90 22.51 -22.90
CA ASP A 128 21.19 23.21 -24.15
C ASP A 128 20.23 22.77 -25.26
N LYS A 129 19.60 23.73 -25.95
CA LYS A 129 18.55 23.45 -26.95
C LYS A 129 19.04 22.55 -28.09
N THR A 130 20.32 22.65 -28.44
CA THR A 130 20.89 21.94 -29.58
C THR A 130 21.59 20.66 -29.15
N ASN A 131 22.46 20.76 -28.14
CA ASN A 131 23.38 19.71 -27.72
C ASN A 131 22.90 18.95 -26.49
N GLY A 132 22.01 19.53 -25.69
CA GLY A 132 21.48 18.96 -24.46
C GLY A 132 20.14 18.25 -24.65
N VAL A 133 19.54 17.92 -23.51
CA VAL A 133 18.19 17.38 -23.34
C VAL A 133 17.34 18.47 -22.70
N LEU A 134 16.28 18.91 -23.37
CA LEU A 134 15.45 20.02 -22.90
C LEU A 134 14.91 19.78 -21.48
N ASN A 135 14.99 20.80 -20.63
CA ASN A 135 14.61 20.78 -19.21
C ASN A 135 15.39 19.77 -18.35
N CYS A 136 16.59 19.37 -18.78
CA CYS A 136 17.45 18.49 -18.00
C CYS A 136 18.33 19.28 -17.03
N LYS A 137 18.25 18.96 -15.74
CA LYS A 137 19.03 19.61 -14.68
C LYS A 137 20.42 19.02 -14.54
N THR A 138 20.54 17.70 -14.58
CA THR A 138 21.84 17.00 -14.49
C THR A 138 21.96 15.92 -15.54
N CYS A 139 23.16 15.68 -16.05
CA CYS A 139 23.37 14.73 -17.13
C CYS A 139 24.76 14.08 -17.12
N THR A 140 24.87 12.99 -17.87
CA THR A 140 26.12 12.24 -18.07
C THR A 140 27.16 13.06 -18.85
N SER A 141 28.44 12.90 -18.53
CA SER A 141 29.56 13.53 -19.24
C SER A 141 30.79 12.61 -19.22
N PRO A 142 31.57 12.52 -20.31
CA PRO A 142 31.34 13.14 -21.62
C PRO A 142 30.20 12.44 -22.39
N ALA A 143 29.74 13.05 -23.50
CA ALA A 143 28.77 12.45 -24.41
C ALA A 143 29.14 12.73 -25.88
N ALA A 144 29.09 11.71 -26.74
CA ALA A 144 29.44 11.87 -28.15
C ALA A 144 28.54 12.88 -28.88
N ASP A 145 27.22 12.77 -28.67
CA ASP A 145 26.21 13.66 -29.24
C ASP A 145 25.47 14.43 -28.14
N LYS A 146 24.36 13.87 -27.65
CA LYS A 146 23.57 14.38 -26.53
C LYS A 146 23.86 13.57 -25.27
N PRO A 147 23.86 14.22 -24.09
CA PRO A 147 24.06 13.50 -22.85
C PRO A 147 22.77 12.77 -22.44
N THR A 148 22.91 11.71 -21.64
CA THR A 148 21.76 11.10 -20.98
C THR A 148 21.37 11.97 -19.79
N CYS A 149 20.11 12.37 -19.73
CA CYS A 149 19.60 13.11 -18.58
C CYS A 149 19.51 12.20 -17.34
N THR A 150 19.94 12.70 -16.19
CA THR A 150 19.91 11.97 -14.91
C THR A 150 18.93 12.58 -13.91
N GLU A 151 18.57 13.85 -14.09
CA GLU A 151 17.56 14.54 -13.28
C GLU A 151 16.90 15.65 -14.11
N CYS A 152 15.57 15.73 -14.08
CA CYS A 152 14.84 16.82 -14.72
C CYS A 152 14.83 18.09 -13.85
N ALA A 153 14.69 19.25 -14.49
CA ALA A 153 14.52 20.53 -13.81
C ALA A 153 13.22 20.58 -12.99
N SER A 154 13.17 21.45 -11.98
CA SER A 154 11.98 21.63 -11.15
C SER A 154 10.75 21.97 -12.00
N GLY A 155 9.63 21.32 -11.71
CA GLY A 155 8.39 21.42 -12.50
C GLY A 155 8.33 20.47 -13.71
N PHE A 156 9.37 19.68 -13.94
CA PHE A 156 9.42 18.67 -14.99
C PHE A 156 9.68 17.27 -14.44
N GLY A 157 9.05 16.28 -15.07
CA GLY A 157 9.15 14.86 -14.75
C GLY A 157 9.89 14.07 -15.84
N PRO A 158 10.53 12.95 -15.50
CA PRO A 158 11.21 12.12 -16.48
C PRO A 158 10.21 11.43 -17.41
N VAL A 159 10.52 11.41 -18.70
CA VAL A 159 9.89 10.52 -19.67
C VAL A 159 10.78 9.30 -19.82
N VAL A 160 10.22 8.14 -19.52
CA VAL A 160 10.88 6.83 -19.67
C VAL A 160 10.02 5.97 -20.58
N GLU A 161 10.62 5.33 -21.58
CA GLU A 161 9.89 4.45 -22.51
C GLU A 161 9.36 3.21 -21.79
N SER A 162 10.17 2.67 -20.87
CA SER A 162 9.84 1.54 -20.03
C SER A 162 10.62 1.61 -18.72
N LEU A 163 10.03 1.06 -17.66
CA LEU A 163 10.73 0.85 -16.38
C LEU A 163 11.77 -0.27 -16.44
N GLU A 164 11.81 -1.04 -17.53
CA GLU A 164 12.80 -2.11 -17.72
C GLU A 164 14.25 -1.61 -17.84
N THR A 165 14.42 -0.41 -18.37
CA THR A 165 15.68 0.34 -18.48
C THR A 165 15.32 1.82 -18.42
N PRO A 166 15.14 2.40 -17.22
CA PRO A 166 14.64 3.76 -17.07
C PRO A 166 15.74 4.76 -17.46
N THR A 167 15.90 4.97 -18.75
CA THR A 167 16.70 6.04 -19.33
C THR A 167 15.77 7.21 -19.58
N ILE A 168 16.10 8.37 -19.00
CA ILE A 168 15.33 9.59 -19.23
C ILE A 168 15.58 10.02 -20.67
N THR A 169 14.57 9.84 -21.53
CA THR A 169 14.66 10.24 -22.96
C THR A 169 14.38 11.72 -23.12
N SER A 170 13.52 12.28 -22.27
CA SER A 170 13.19 13.70 -22.21
C SER A 170 12.56 14.05 -20.86
N CYS A 171 12.32 15.34 -20.62
CA CYS A 171 11.64 15.84 -19.43
C CYS A 171 10.33 16.53 -19.84
N VAL A 172 9.21 16.06 -19.31
CA VAL A 172 7.85 16.58 -19.59
C VAL A 172 7.41 17.55 -18.50
N SER A 173 6.64 18.58 -18.86
CA SER A 173 6.08 19.50 -17.86
C SER A 173 5.06 18.78 -17.00
N CYS A 174 5.17 18.95 -15.68
CA CYS A 174 4.16 18.41 -14.75
C CYS A 174 2.90 19.27 -14.68
N SER A 175 2.89 20.46 -15.28
CA SER A 175 1.82 21.45 -15.14
C SER A 175 0.74 21.36 -16.24
N SER A 176 0.65 20.27 -17.00
CA SER A 176 -0.44 20.06 -17.95
C SER A 176 -1.74 19.65 -17.24
N ASP A 177 -2.73 20.54 -17.19
CA ASP A 177 -4.17 20.34 -16.89
C ASP A 177 -4.62 19.63 -15.60
N GLU A 178 -3.73 19.04 -14.77
CA GLU A 178 -4.13 18.18 -13.63
C GLU A 178 -3.60 18.62 -12.25
N ASN A 179 -3.28 19.91 -12.04
CA ASN A 179 -2.86 20.41 -10.72
C ASN A 179 -1.65 19.63 -10.12
N CYS A 180 -0.71 19.21 -10.97
CA CYS A 180 0.39 18.33 -10.59
C CYS A 180 1.72 19.08 -10.41
N LYS A 181 2.38 18.83 -9.27
CA LYS A 181 3.63 19.46 -8.83
C LYS A 181 4.86 18.65 -9.22
N SER A 182 4.80 17.33 -9.07
CA SER A 182 5.83 16.40 -9.49
C SER A 182 5.20 15.22 -10.22
N CYS A 183 5.85 14.75 -11.28
CA CYS A 183 5.28 13.79 -12.21
C CYS A 183 6.36 12.90 -12.82
N MET A 184 5.91 11.86 -13.51
CA MET A 184 6.71 11.08 -14.43
C MET A 184 5.83 10.60 -15.59
N GLN A 185 6.43 10.30 -16.73
CA GLN A 185 5.74 9.67 -17.85
C GLN A 185 6.38 8.32 -18.16
N ILE A 186 5.57 7.27 -18.17
CA ILE A 186 5.98 5.90 -18.51
C ILE A 186 5.27 5.50 -19.80
N GLY A 187 6.01 5.36 -20.88
CA GLY A 187 5.44 5.21 -22.22
C GLY A 187 4.53 6.40 -22.56
N THR A 188 3.23 6.16 -22.70
CA THR A 188 2.21 7.19 -22.94
C THR A 188 1.45 7.63 -21.68
N SER A 189 1.72 7.00 -20.53
CA SER A 189 1.00 7.24 -19.28
C SER A 189 1.67 8.33 -18.46
N PHE A 190 0.96 9.45 -18.25
CA PHE A 190 1.35 10.49 -17.31
C PHE A 190 0.93 10.09 -15.89
N VAL A 191 1.85 10.20 -14.95
CA VAL A 191 1.66 9.84 -13.55
C VAL A 191 2.04 11.02 -12.67
N CYS A 192 1.06 11.59 -11.97
CA CYS A 192 1.29 12.58 -10.95
C CYS A 192 1.69 11.92 -9.62
N LEU A 193 2.75 12.45 -9.00
CA LEU A 193 3.34 11.96 -7.76
C LEU A 193 3.10 12.93 -6.59
N GLU A 194 2.87 14.21 -6.87
CA GLU A 194 2.48 15.21 -5.87
C GLU A 194 1.58 16.26 -6.50
N CYS A 195 0.50 16.64 -5.83
CA CYS A 195 -0.40 17.69 -6.29
C CYS A 195 0.07 19.08 -5.83
N ASN A 196 -0.14 20.12 -6.64
CA ASN A 196 0.18 21.51 -6.26
C ASN A 196 -0.73 22.01 -5.14
N ALA A 197 -2.04 21.74 -5.23
CA ALA A 197 -2.97 22.16 -4.20
C ALA A 197 -2.94 21.21 -3.00
N ALA A 198 -2.81 21.79 -1.80
CA ALA A 198 -2.97 21.07 -0.54
C ALA A 198 -4.41 20.55 -0.30
N THR A 199 -5.36 20.77 -1.22
CA THR A 199 -6.71 20.18 -1.17
C THR A 199 -6.83 18.88 -1.98
N HIS A 200 -5.77 18.49 -2.69
CA HIS A 200 -5.75 17.33 -3.57
C HIS A 200 -4.68 16.33 -3.13
N VAL A 201 -4.82 15.07 -3.54
CA VAL A 201 -3.83 14.01 -3.33
C VAL A 201 -3.75 13.10 -4.56
N PRO A 202 -2.61 12.43 -4.80
CA PRO A 202 -2.45 11.55 -5.95
C PRO A 202 -3.11 10.19 -5.70
N VAL A 203 -4.09 9.84 -6.52
CA VAL A 203 -4.72 8.52 -6.55
C VAL A 203 -4.65 7.98 -7.98
N ASN A 204 -4.04 6.80 -8.16
CA ASN A 204 -3.79 6.20 -9.47
C ASN A 204 -3.11 7.16 -10.48
N GLY A 205 -2.15 7.96 -10.00
CA GLY A 205 -1.41 8.91 -10.84
C GLY A 205 -2.17 10.18 -11.21
N LYS A 206 -3.36 10.43 -10.65
CA LYS A 206 -4.14 11.65 -10.89
C LYS A 206 -4.41 12.40 -9.59
N CYS A 207 -4.44 13.73 -9.66
CA CYS A 207 -4.81 14.56 -8.53
C CYS A 207 -6.33 14.58 -8.32
N VAL A 208 -6.78 14.07 -7.18
CA VAL A 208 -8.19 14.07 -6.76
C VAL A 208 -8.37 14.83 -5.45
N LEU A 209 -9.57 15.35 -5.18
CA LEU A 209 -9.88 16.03 -3.92
C LEU A 209 -9.71 15.09 -2.72
N LYS A 210 -9.20 15.59 -1.60
CA LYS A 210 -8.99 14.83 -0.36
C LYS A 210 -10.26 14.14 0.13
N ASP A 211 -11.40 14.81 0.05
CA ASP A 211 -12.70 14.28 0.50
C ASP A 211 -13.20 13.11 -0.36
N SER A 212 -12.71 13.00 -1.59
CA SER A 212 -13.04 11.93 -2.53
C SER A 212 -11.98 10.82 -2.58
N ALA A 213 -10.86 10.97 -1.86
CA ALA A 213 -9.72 10.06 -1.88
C ALA A 213 -9.92 8.90 -0.89
N SER A 214 -10.82 7.97 -1.20
CA SER A 214 -11.12 6.81 -0.35
C SER A 214 -9.94 5.86 -0.13
N SER A 215 -8.94 5.89 -1.02
CA SER A 215 -7.75 5.03 -0.98
C SER A 215 -6.57 5.61 -0.21
N CYS A 216 -6.65 6.87 0.23
CA CYS A 216 -5.52 7.63 0.76
C CYS A 216 -5.83 8.18 2.16
N THR A 217 -4.80 8.25 3.00
CA THR A 217 -4.75 9.10 4.19
C THR A 217 -4.00 10.37 3.83
N PRO A 218 -4.69 11.50 3.61
CA PRO A 218 -4.05 12.71 3.14
C PRO A 218 -3.13 13.33 4.19
N ASP A 219 -1.99 13.88 3.75
CA ASP A 219 -1.23 14.82 4.58
C ASP A 219 -2.05 16.08 4.85
N ALA A 220 -1.86 16.75 5.99
CA ALA A 220 -2.66 17.94 6.32
C ALA A 220 -2.31 19.16 5.44
N ASN A 221 -1.03 19.32 5.09
CA ASN A 221 -0.51 20.59 4.57
C ASN A 221 0.08 20.49 3.15
N SER A 222 0.13 19.28 2.58
CA SER A 222 0.67 19.04 1.25
C SER A 222 -0.31 18.29 0.35
N GLY A 223 0.01 18.26 -0.94
CA GLY A 223 -0.72 17.53 -1.97
C GLY A 223 -0.32 16.06 -2.07
N LYS A 224 -0.18 15.38 -0.92
CA LYS A 224 0.41 14.04 -0.76
C LYS A 224 -0.43 13.12 0.11
N CYS A 225 -0.27 11.81 -0.08
CA CYS A 225 -0.70 10.78 0.84
C CYS A 225 0.40 10.46 1.86
N THR A 226 0.03 10.24 3.12
CA THR A 226 0.95 9.76 4.18
C THR A 226 0.88 8.25 4.36
N ALA A 227 -0.27 7.66 4.06
CA ALA A 227 -0.53 6.24 4.05
C ALA A 227 -1.66 5.92 3.06
N CYS A 228 -1.81 4.65 2.71
CA CYS A 228 -2.92 4.17 1.92
C CYS A 228 -3.92 3.36 2.76
N LYS A 229 -5.17 3.40 2.32
CA LYS A 229 -6.26 2.62 2.91
C LYS A 229 -6.38 1.27 2.21
N GLU A 230 -7.23 0.41 2.76
CA GLU A 230 -7.45 -0.98 2.32
C GLU A 230 -7.56 -1.13 0.80
N GLY A 231 -6.79 -2.09 0.27
CA GLY A 231 -6.77 -2.43 -1.16
C GLY A 231 -5.85 -1.56 -2.03
N SER A 232 -5.10 -0.61 -1.45
CA SER A 232 -4.22 0.30 -2.20
C SER A 232 -2.75 0.17 -1.78
N LEU A 233 -1.83 0.37 -2.74
CA LEU A 233 -0.39 0.41 -2.53
C LEU A 233 0.10 1.85 -2.53
N PHE A 234 1.09 2.12 -1.68
CA PHE A 234 1.76 3.42 -1.67
C PHE A 234 2.93 3.45 -2.65
N PHE A 235 2.98 4.48 -3.49
CA PHE A 235 4.09 4.72 -4.42
C PHE A 235 4.33 6.23 -4.57
N HIS A 236 5.55 6.70 -4.31
CA HIS A 236 5.96 8.11 -4.44
C HIS A 236 4.90 9.12 -3.94
N ASP A 237 4.46 8.97 -2.69
CA ASP A 237 3.49 9.85 -2.02
C ASP A 237 2.04 9.83 -2.57
N GLY A 238 1.73 8.87 -3.44
CA GLY A 238 0.39 8.58 -3.93
C GLY A 238 -0.09 7.17 -3.58
N CYS A 239 -1.41 6.96 -3.69
CA CYS A 239 -2.03 5.65 -3.51
C CYS A 239 -2.53 5.08 -4.83
N PHE A 240 -2.14 3.85 -5.13
CA PHE A 240 -2.39 3.20 -6.41
C PHE A 240 -3.08 1.85 -6.21
N SER A 241 -3.97 1.48 -7.12
CA SER A 241 -4.48 0.13 -7.18
C SER A 241 -3.37 -0.84 -7.63
N PRO A 242 -3.43 -2.13 -7.20
CA PRO A 242 -2.51 -3.15 -7.69
C PRO A 242 -2.42 -3.21 -9.21
N GLU A 243 -3.56 -3.08 -9.90
CA GLU A 243 -3.65 -3.07 -11.36
C GLU A 243 -2.92 -1.87 -11.98
N SER A 244 -3.08 -0.68 -11.40
CA SER A 244 -2.41 0.52 -11.88
C SER A 244 -0.91 0.32 -11.83
N LEU A 245 -0.37 -0.15 -10.71
CA LEU A 245 1.08 -0.41 -10.60
C LEU A 245 1.55 -1.59 -11.45
N LYS A 246 0.72 -2.61 -11.65
CA LYS A 246 1.03 -3.73 -12.54
C LYS A 246 1.09 -3.30 -14.00
N SER A 247 0.15 -2.47 -14.45
CA SER A 247 0.12 -1.92 -15.82
C SER A 247 1.28 -0.97 -16.10
N LEU A 248 1.75 -0.26 -15.08
CA LEU A 248 2.97 0.54 -15.14
C LEU A 248 4.26 -0.29 -15.06
N GLY A 249 4.17 -1.60 -14.78
CA GLY A 249 5.35 -2.46 -14.61
C GLY A 249 6.13 -2.20 -13.32
N ILE A 250 5.49 -1.65 -12.29
CA ILE A 250 6.11 -1.32 -11.00
C ILE A 250 5.97 -2.49 -10.02
N CYS A 251 4.73 -2.92 -9.77
CA CYS A 251 4.41 -4.04 -8.88
C CYS A 251 3.69 -5.14 -9.65
N LEU A 252 4.36 -6.27 -9.84
CA LEU A 252 3.87 -7.39 -10.65
C LEU A 252 2.99 -8.36 -9.84
N GLU A 253 3.35 -8.59 -8.58
CA GLU A 253 2.59 -9.43 -7.65
C GLU A 253 2.48 -8.74 -6.30
N SER A 254 1.25 -8.58 -5.84
CA SER A 254 0.91 -7.92 -4.59
C SER A 254 0.23 -8.90 -3.63
N PHE A 255 0.33 -8.64 -2.33
CA PHE A 255 -0.30 -9.46 -1.29
C PHE A 255 -0.73 -8.57 -0.11
N SER A 256 -1.62 -9.11 0.74
CA SER A 256 -2.10 -8.42 1.94
C SER A 256 -1.57 -9.08 3.20
N VAL A 257 -1.39 -8.31 4.26
CA VAL A 257 -1.00 -8.81 5.60
C VAL A 257 -2.16 -8.60 6.55
N PRO A 258 -2.61 -9.62 7.30
CA PRO A 258 -3.69 -9.45 8.27
C PRO A 258 -3.36 -8.35 9.31
N GLY A 259 -4.33 -7.48 9.58
CA GLY A 259 -4.15 -6.35 10.49
C GLY A 259 -3.30 -5.20 9.93
N TRP A 260 -3.04 -5.18 8.62
CA TRP A 260 -2.35 -4.10 7.91
C TRP A 260 -3.22 -3.57 6.76
N SER A 261 -3.38 -2.25 6.68
CA SER A 261 -4.32 -1.64 5.74
C SER A 261 -3.79 -1.57 4.31
N GLU A 262 -2.49 -1.39 4.09
CA GLU A 262 -1.96 -1.25 2.72
C GLU A 262 -1.75 -2.62 2.06
N VAL A 263 -1.94 -2.67 0.75
CA VAL A 263 -1.46 -3.81 -0.03
C VAL A 263 0.05 -3.67 -0.21
N LEU A 264 0.78 -4.77 -0.08
CA LEU A 264 2.23 -4.81 -0.21
C LEU A 264 2.61 -5.44 -1.55
N CYS A 265 3.73 -5.00 -2.11
CA CYS A 265 4.32 -5.65 -3.26
C CYS A 265 5.28 -6.76 -2.83
N GLY A 266 5.08 -7.98 -3.34
CA GLY A 266 5.99 -9.11 -3.15
C GLY A 266 6.92 -9.32 -4.34
N LYS A 267 6.53 -8.82 -5.52
CA LYS A 267 7.35 -8.89 -6.72
C LYS A 267 7.28 -7.60 -7.52
N CYS A 268 8.40 -6.91 -7.62
CA CYS A 268 8.52 -5.68 -8.38
C CYS A 268 8.89 -5.95 -9.85
N GLY A 269 8.71 -4.93 -10.68
CA GLY A 269 9.21 -4.91 -12.04
C GLY A 269 10.73 -4.84 -12.12
N LYS A 270 11.25 -5.03 -13.33
CA LYS A 270 12.69 -5.08 -13.61
C LYS A 270 13.41 -3.83 -13.08
N GLY A 271 14.53 -4.05 -12.40
CA GLY A 271 15.36 -2.99 -11.82
C GLY A 271 14.84 -2.43 -10.48
N LEU A 272 13.72 -2.97 -9.98
CA LEU A 272 13.15 -2.64 -8.69
C LEU A 272 13.20 -3.87 -7.75
N ALA A 273 13.19 -3.62 -6.44
CA ALA A 273 13.06 -4.66 -5.43
C ALA A 273 12.06 -4.26 -4.34
N PRO A 274 11.35 -5.21 -3.72
CA PRO A 274 10.41 -4.90 -2.66
C PRO A 274 11.12 -4.67 -1.32
N VAL A 275 10.91 -3.49 -0.75
CA VAL A 275 11.39 -3.10 0.57
C VAL A 275 10.25 -2.49 1.35
N ASP A 276 9.94 -3.05 2.52
CA ASP A 276 8.75 -2.75 3.30
C ASP A 276 7.47 -2.80 2.43
N GLY A 277 7.45 -3.75 1.49
CA GLY A 277 6.37 -3.95 0.52
C GLY A 277 6.24 -2.88 -0.55
N ARG A 278 7.23 -2.00 -0.72
CA ARG A 278 7.28 -0.94 -1.73
C ARG A 278 8.38 -1.22 -2.74
N CYS A 279 8.10 -0.99 -4.02
CA CYS A 279 9.08 -1.20 -5.08
C CYS A 279 10.02 -0.01 -5.19
N ILE A 280 11.29 -0.24 -4.90
CA ILE A 280 12.35 0.80 -4.95
C ILE A 280 13.44 0.41 -5.93
N LYS A 281 14.12 1.40 -6.51
CA LYS A 281 15.19 1.20 -7.49
C LYS A 281 16.41 0.51 -6.88
N VAL A 282 17.00 -0.41 -7.64
CA VAL A 282 18.24 -1.11 -7.31
C VAL A 282 19.35 -0.58 -8.22
N GLU A 283 20.32 0.16 -7.67
CA GLU A 283 21.51 0.61 -8.42
C GLU A 283 22.74 -0.22 -8.00
N GLY A 284 23.47 -0.79 -8.97
CA GLY A 284 24.68 -1.57 -8.69
C GLY A 284 24.45 -2.86 -7.88
N GLY A 285 23.26 -3.47 -7.96
CA GLY A 285 22.95 -4.74 -7.28
C GLY A 285 22.64 -4.62 -5.78
N LYS A 286 22.48 -3.40 -5.27
CA LYS A 286 21.95 -3.13 -3.92
C LYS A 286 20.83 -2.10 -4.05
N ALA A 287 19.63 -2.43 -3.57
CA ALA A 287 18.65 -1.39 -3.26
C ALA A 287 19.32 -0.42 -2.25
N ASP A 288 18.96 0.88 -2.24
CA ASP A 288 19.47 1.96 -1.35
C ASP A 288 20.26 1.49 -0.09
N GLN A 289 21.28 2.23 0.35
CA GLN A 289 22.16 1.87 1.47
C GLN A 289 21.41 1.50 2.79
N THR A 290 20.11 1.81 2.89
CA THR A 290 19.19 1.42 3.96
C THR A 290 18.46 0.07 3.75
N SER A 291 18.23 -0.33 2.50
CA SER A 291 17.24 -1.35 2.10
C SER A 291 17.72 -2.80 2.12
N SER A 292 19.03 -3.02 2.22
CA SER A 292 19.62 -4.32 2.56
C SER A 292 19.40 -5.48 1.58
N CYS A 293 18.48 -5.37 0.62
CA CYS A 293 18.15 -6.38 -0.37
C CYS A 293 19.36 -6.72 -1.26
N THR A 294 19.74 -7.99 -1.30
CA THR A 294 20.70 -8.53 -2.26
C THR A 294 20.00 -9.42 -3.26
N THR A 295 20.41 -9.27 -4.53
CA THR A 295 19.83 -9.97 -5.67
C THR A 295 20.97 -10.71 -6.37
N SER A 296 20.87 -12.04 -6.54
CA SER A 296 22.00 -12.84 -7.05
C SER A 296 22.18 -12.82 -8.57
N GLN A 297 21.50 -11.95 -9.33
CA GLN A 297 21.54 -11.99 -10.79
C GLN A 297 22.09 -10.72 -11.41
N ASP A 298 23.12 -10.92 -12.23
CA ASP A 298 23.71 -9.95 -13.13
C ASP A 298 22.70 -9.68 -14.28
N GLY A 299 21.91 -8.62 -14.15
CA GLY A 299 21.43 -7.85 -15.30
C GLY A 299 20.06 -8.12 -15.94
N THR A 300 19.16 -9.04 -15.51
CA THR A 300 17.91 -9.22 -16.31
C THR A 300 16.59 -9.58 -15.63
N GLN A 301 16.51 -9.94 -14.34
CA GLN A 301 15.22 -10.15 -13.66
C GLN A 301 15.30 -9.75 -12.19
N VAL A 302 15.27 -8.45 -11.92
CA VAL A 302 15.11 -7.99 -10.52
C VAL A 302 13.65 -7.72 -10.29
N GLY A 303 13.08 -8.45 -9.34
CA GLY A 303 11.70 -8.30 -8.90
C GLY A 303 11.48 -8.87 -7.50
N VAL A 304 12.41 -9.72 -7.02
CA VAL A 304 12.42 -10.25 -5.66
C VAL A 304 13.83 -10.18 -5.07
N CYS A 305 13.92 -10.05 -3.75
CA CYS A 305 15.12 -10.15 -2.94
C CYS A 305 15.45 -11.62 -2.65
N ASN A 306 16.73 -11.98 -2.72
CA ASN A 306 17.22 -13.31 -2.34
C ASN A 306 17.67 -13.35 -0.88
N SER A 307 18.23 -12.25 -0.39
CA SER A 307 18.51 -12.03 1.03
C SER A 307 18.39 -10.55 1.36
N CYS A 308 18.32 -10.23 2.65
CA CYS A 308 18.36 -8.85 3.12
C CYS A 308 19.75 -8.45 3.61
N GLY A 309 20.80 -9.03 3.00
CA GLY A 309 22.20 -8.65 3.20
C GLY A 309 22.62 -8.66 4.68
N SER A 310 23.72 -7.96 4.99
CA SER A 310 24.26 -7.84 6.35
C SER A 310 23.46 -6.91 7.27
N SER A 311 22.19 -6.69 6.98
CA SER A 311 21.33 -5.83 7.79
C SER A 311 20.84 -6.55 9.02
N ASN A 312 21.00 -5.90 10.17
CA ASN A 312 20.45 -6.37 11.44
C ASN A 312 19.04 -5.80 11.71
N THR A 313 18.43 -5.11 10.73
CA THR A 313 17.10 -4.48 10.89
C THR A 313 16.04 -5.07 9.96
N HIS A 314 16.45 -5.70 8.86
CA HIS A 314 15.53 -6.23 7.86
C HIS A 314 15.58 -7.76 7.77
N PHE A 315 14.42 -8.38 7.56
CA PHE A 315 14.30 -9.80 7.29
C PHE A 315 13.63 -10.08 5.94
N LEU A 316 13.96 -11.22 5.36
CA LEU A 316 13.39 -11.69 4.10
C LEU A 316 12.01 -12.30 4.33
N PHE A 317 11.04 -11.85 3.54
CA PHE A 317 9.69 -12.39 3.53
C PHE A 317 9.03 -12.13 2.17
N ASN A 318 8.34 -13.12 1.58
CA ASN A 318 7.64 -12.99 0.29
C ASN A 318 8.42 -12.21 -0.79
N GLY A 319 9.71 -12.51 -0.97
CA GLY A 319 10.54 -11.89 -1.99
C GLY A 319 10.93 -10.43 -1.72
N GLY A 320 10.72 -9.90 -0.52
CA GLY A 320 11.11 -8.55 -0.13
C GLY A 320 11.83 -8.49 1.22
N CYS A 321 12.37 -7.32 1.54
CA CYS A 321 13.05 -7.03 2.80
C CYS A 321 12.22 -6.12 3.69
N TYR A 322 11.95 -6.55 4.92
CA TYR A 322 11.01 -5.89 5.84
C TYR A 322 11.68 -5.49 7.14
N ASN A 323 11.49 -4.24 7.55
CA ASN A 323 12.07 -3.67 8.75
C ASN A 323 11.36 -4.20 10.00
N GLN A 324 12.06 -4.96 10.85
CA GLN A 324 11.49 -5.56 12.06
C GLN A 324 11.11 -4.53 13.14
N SER A 325 11.62 -3.31 13.07
CA SER A 325 11.28 -2.23 14.03
C SER A 325 10.11 -1.35 13.57
N LYS A 326 9.62 -1.52 12.34
CA LYS A 326 8.56 -0.69 11.76
C LYS A 326 7.46 -1.55 11.16
N GLU A 327 6.28 -0.97 11.00
CA GLU A 327 5.24 -1.62 10.21
C GLU A 327 5.62 -1.57 8.71
N PRO A 328 5.33 -2.62 7.92
CA PRO A 328 4.60 -3.82 8.32
C PRO A 328 5.48 -4.93 8.95
N GLY A 329 6.81 -4.80 8.96
CA GLY A 329 7.71 -5.87 9.36
C GLY A 329 7.57 -6.35 10.81
N ASN A 330 7.35 -5.43 11.77
CA ASN A 330 7.12 -5.76 13.18
C ASN A 330 5.82 -6.57 13.43
N LYS A 331 4.87 -6.56 12.48
CA LYS A 331 3.64 -7.38 12.54
C LYS A 331 3.91 -8.82 12.16
N LEU A 332 4.98 -9.11 11.43
CA LEU A 332 5.31 -10.43 10.90
C LEU A 332 6.38 -11.13 11.74
N CYS A 333 7.36 -10.37 12.21
CA CYS A 333 8.54 -10.88 12.91
C CYS A 333 8.80 -10.11 14.21
N SER A 334 8.85 -10.83 15.34
CA SER A 334 9.14 -10.25 16.66
C SER A 334 10.61 -10.30 17.03
N ALA A 335 11.40 -11.23 16.46
CA ALA A 335 12.85 -11.31 16.66
C ALA A 335 13.56 -11.83 15.40
N MET A 336 14.76 -11.31 15.12
CA MET A 336 15.65 -11.78 14.04
C MET A 336 16.86 -12.52 14.60
N THR A 337 17.46 -13.40 13.79
CA THR A 337 18.71 -14.08 14.17
C THR A 337 19.87 -13.07 14.23
N THR A 338 20.53 -12.96 15.38
CA THR A 338 21.62 -11.99 15.60
C THR A 338 22.96 -12.43 15.01
N ARG A 339 23.09 -13.65 14.50
CA ARG A 339 24.39 -14.30 14.22
C ARG A 339 24.70 -14.62 12.75
N THR A 340 23.79 -14.42 11.80
CA THR A 340 24.03 -14.72 10.38
C THR A 340 23.56 -13.57 9.51
N ALA A 341 24.44 -13.06 8.66
CA ALA A 341 24.28 -11.89 7.81
C ALA A 341 23.30 -12.09 6.62
N ASP A 342 22.23 -12.86 6.83
CA ASP A 342 21.30 -13.29 5.79
C ASP A 342 19.91 -12.64 5.92
N GLY A 343 19.62 -11.98 7.06
CA GLY A 343 18.36 -11.28 7.31
C GLY A 343 17.17 -12.24 7.42
N THR A 344 17.16 -13.12 8.43
CA THR A 344 16.07 -14.09 8.64
C THR A 344 15.32 -13.82 9.95
N CYS A 345 14.01 -14.07 9.93
CA CYS A 345 13.18 -14.02 11.12
C CYS A 345 13.43 -15.24 12.01
N SER A 346 13.72 -15.04 13.30
CA SER A 346 13.90 -16.11 14.29
C SER A 346 12.65 -16.39 15.11
N THR A 347 11.77 -15.41 15.25
CA THR A 347 10.53 -15.54 16.02
C THR A 347 9.42 -14.80 15.29
N SER A 348 8.44 -15.54 14.78
CA SER A 348 7.26 -14.97 14.14
C SER A 348 6.30 -14.38 15.19
N THR A 349 5.38 -13.53 14.73
CA THR A 349 4.19 -13.14 15.48
C THR A 349 3.06 -14.17 15.29
N SER A 350 1.87 -13.93 15.82
CA SER A 350 0.74 -14.85 15.70
C SER A 350 0.12 -14.94 14.30
N ILE A 351 0.37 -13.97 13.41
CA ILE A 351 -0.18 -13.96 12.04
C ILE A 351 0.71 -14.69 11.02
N ALA A 352 1.89 -15.15 11.46
CA ALA A 352 2.88 -15.82 10.65
C ALA A 352 3.53 -16.99 11.40
N PHE A 353 4.20 -17.87 10.68
CA PHE A 353 4.92 -19.00 11.28
C PHE A 353 6.22 -19.29 10.53
N LEU A 354 7.15 -19.93 11.22
CA LEU A 354 8.43 -20.36 10.66
C LEU A 354 8.39 -21.84 10.33
N LYS A 355 8.66 -22.18 9.06
CA LYS A 355 8.84 -23.56 8.58
C LYS A 355 10.14 -23.63 7.80
N ASP A 356 11.03 -24.53 8.20
CA ASP A 356 12.37 -24.68 7.62
C ASP A 356 13.14 -23.34 7.57
N THR A 357 13.08 -22.55 8.65
CA THR A 357 13.67 -21.19 8.79
C THR A 357 13.10 -20.11 7.86
N LYS A 358 12.09 -20.43 7.06
CA LYS A 358 11.37 -19.47 6.21
C LYS A 358 10.07 -19.01 6.88
N LEU A 359 9.77 -17.73 6.74
CA LEU A 359 8.57 -17.11 7.28
C LEU A 359 7.42 -17.18 6.27
N TYR A 360 6.26 -17.65 6.72
CA TYR A 360 5.03 -17.73 5.93
C TYR A 360 3.87 -17.11 6.71
N LEU A 361 2.89 -16.55 6.00
CA LEU A 361 1.62 -16.14 6.62
C LEU A 361 0.81 -17.37 7.00
N CYS A 362 0.05 -17.29 8.10
CA CYS A 362 -0.88 -18.34 8.48
C CYS A 362 -1.87 -18.68 7.36
N GLY A 363 -2.33 -17.65 6.64
CA GLY A 363 -3.24 -17.74 5.50
C GLY A 363 -2.62 -18.26 4.19
N ASP A 364 -1.32 -18.57 4.15
CA ASP A 364 -0.65 -19.01 2.93
C ASP A 364 -1.28 -20.31 2.39
N ALA A 365 -1.68 -20.32 1.11
CA ALA A 365 -2.41 -21.43 0.51
C ALA A 365 -1.56 -22.70 0.33
N THR A 366 -0.23 -22.58 0.32
CA THR A 366 0.68 -23.69 0.06
C THR A 366 1.27 -24.26 1.35
N ASN A 367 1.71 -23.38 2.25
CA ASN A 367 2.42 -23.74 3.47
C ASN A 367 1.55 -23.62 4.73
N GLY A 368 0.57 -22.72 4.72
CA GLY A 368 -0.38 -22.50 5.80
C GLY A 368 -1.73 -23.16 5.52
N LYS A 369 -2.81 -22.49 5.93
CA LYS A 369 -4.18 -22.86 5.58
C LYS A 369 -4.92 -21.61 5.10
N ALA A 370 -5.64 -21.73 4.00
CA ALA A 370 -6.51 -20.64 3.52
C ALA A 370 -7.44 -20.17 4.65
N ASN A 371 -7.77 -18.88 4.63
CA ASN A 371 -8.66 -18.23 5.60
C ASN A 371 -8.14 -18.17 7.05
N CYS A 372 -6.92 -18.60 7.32
CA CYS A 372 -6.31 -18.55 8.63
C CYS A 372 -5.74 -17.15 8.90
N ASP A 373 -6.19 -16.51 9.99
CA ASP A 373 -5.72 -15.18 10.39
C ASP A 373 -4.52 -15.31 11.33
N THR A 374 -4.69 -16.04 12.44
CA THR A 374 -3.60 -16.40 13.35
C THR A 374 -3.42 -17.91 13.44
N CYS A 375 -2.20 -18.34 13.75
CA CYS A 375 -1.85 -19.75 13.84
C CYS A 375 -0.75 -20.03 14.88
N THR A 376 -0.64 -21.31 15.21
CA THR A 376 0.49 -21.88 15.95
C THR A 376 1.17 -22.95 15.11
N TYR A 377 2.48 -23.05 15.23
CA TYR A 377 3.29 -24.03 14.50
C TYR A 377 4.44 -24.52 15.38
N SER A 378 4.45 -25.83 15.66
CA SER A 378 5.55 -26.51 16.37
C SER A 378 5.98 -27.76 15.60
N THR A 379 5.14 -28.79 15.60
CA THR A 379 5.27 -30.01 14.79
C THR A 379 4.13 -30.14 13.78
N SER A 380 3.00 -29.47 14.04
CA SER A 380 1.84 -29.40 13.17
C SER A 380 1.31 -27.97 13.13
N PHE A 381 0.68 -27.62 12.01
CA PHE A 381 0.05 -26.33 11.79
C PHE A 381 -1.38 -26.33 12.33
N SER A 382 -1.73 -25.33 13.14
CA SER A 382 -3.09 -25.15 13.66
C SER A 382 -3.51 -23.68 13.60
N CYS A 383 -4.65 -23.39 12.97
CA CYS A 383 -5.27 -22.07 13.06
C CYS A 383 -5.81 -21.82 14.46
N THR A 384 -5.62 -20.59 14.94
CA THR A 384 -6.14 -20.09 16.22
C THR A 384 -7.22 -19.03 16.03
N SER A 385 -7.21 -18.31 14.91
CA SER A 385 -8.30 -17.45 14.45
C SER A 385 -8.44 -17.51 12.94
N CYS A 386 -9.59 -17.07 12.43
CA CYS A 386 -9.89 -17.04 11.00
C CYS A 386 -10.06 -15.60 10.51
N LEU A 387 -9.77 -15.39 9.23
CA LEU A 387 -10.03 -14.12 8.54
C LEU A 387 -11.52 -13.80 8.57
N ASN A 388 -11.82 -12.51 8.47
CA ASN A 388 -13.17 -11.96 8.57
C ASN A 388 -14.18 -12.73 7.72
N GLY A 389 -15.27 -13.20 8.34
CA GLY A 389 -16.33 -13.97 7.68
C GLY A 389 -16.04 -15.47 7.53
N CYS A 390 -14.99 -15.99 8.17
CA CYS A 390 -14.71 -17.42 8.22
C CYS A 390 -14.91 -17.98 9.65
N MET A 391 -15.30 -19.26 9.70
CA MET A 391 -15.57 -20.01 10.92
C MET A 391 -14.38 -20.92 11.25
N LEU A 392 -13.92 -20.89 12.50
CA LEU A 392 -12.92 -21.83 12.98
C LEU A 392 -13.56 -23.22 13.09
N SER A 393 -12.90 -24.27 12.62
CA SER A 393 -13.35 -25.65 12.77
C SER A 393 -12.15 -26.59 12.69
N ASN A 394 -11.95 -27.41 13.73
CA ASN A 394 -10.86 -28.39 13.81
C ASN A 394 -9.49 -27.81 13.38
N SER A 395 -9.10 -26.68 13.97
CA SER A 395 -7.82 -26.00 13.68
C SER A 395 -7.65 -25.54 12.22
N SER A 396 -8.75 -25.40 11.47
CA SER A 396 -8.82 -24.89 10.10
C SER A 396 -9.93 -23.83 10.01
N CYS A 397 -9.97 -23.08 8.91
CA CYS A 397 -10.94 -22.00 8.72
C CYS A 397 -11.83 -22.29 7.52
N LEU A 398 -13.14 -22.33 7.75
CA LEU A 398 -14.15 -22.59 6.73
C LEU A 398 -14.80 -21.28 6.31
N SER A 399 -14.87 -21.03 5.00
CA SER A 399 -15.69 -19.95 4.47
C SER A 399 -17.17 -20.21 4.76
N SER A 400 -18.01 -19.18 4.65
CA SER A 400 -19.47 -19.32 4.73
C SER A 400 -20.00 -20.39 3.78
N PHE A 401 -19.45 -20.47 2.58
CA PHE A 401 -19.85 -21.47 1.60
C PHE A 401 -19.35 -22.86 1.96
N ASP A 402 -18.11 -23.02 2.40
CA ASP A 402 -17.59 -24.35 2.73
C ASP A 402 -18.29 -24.93 3.95
N ALA A 403 -18.63 -24.10 4.94
CA ALA A 403 -19.44 -24.52 6.09
C ALA A 403 -20.83 -25.04 5.68
N ASP A 404 -21.46 -24.41 4.68
CA ASP A 404 -22.75 -24.83 4.13
C ASP A 404 -22.62 -26.09 3.26
N LYS A 405 -21.65 -26.11 2.35
CA LYS A 405 -21.38 -27.21 1.41
C LYS A 405 -20.99 -28.50 2.13
N THR A 406 -20.23 -28.41 3.23
CA THR A 406 -19.89 -29.57 4.07
C THR A 406 -21.06 -30.04 4.94
N GLY A 407 -22.14 -29.24 5.00
CA GLY A 407 -23.30 -29.48 5.85
C GLY A 407 -22.99 -29.27 7.34
N LEU A 408 -21.86 -28.63 7.69
CA LEU A 408 -21.48 -28.35 9.07
C LEU A 408 -22.39 -27.28 9.68
N CYS A 409 -22.63 -26.20 8.93
CA CYS A 409 -23.51 -25.12 9.31
C CYS A 409 -24.22 -24.53 8.08
N ALA A 410 -25.53 -24.72 7.99
CA ALA A 410 -26.33 -24.21 6.88
C ALA A 410 -26.27 -22.67 6.79
N ARG A 411 -26.28 -22.10 5.59
CA ARG A 411 -26.17 -20.64 5.39
C ARG A 411 -27.25 -19.84 6.14
N SER A 412 -28.47 -20.38 6.28
CA SER A 412 -29.55 -19.78 7.09
C SER A 412 -29.26 -19.70 8.60
N ASN A 413 -28.35 -20.55 9.06
CA ASN A 413 -27.96 -20.68 10.46
C ASN A 413 -26.64 -19.97 10.74
N GLN A 414 -26.00 -19.37 9.75
CA GLN A 414 -24.80 -18.59 9.95
C GLN A 414 -25.16 -17.16 10.38
N LEU A 415 -24.37 -16.61 11.31
CA LEU A 415 -24.49 -15.25 11.81
C LEU A 415 -23.08 -14.67 11.97
N LEU A 416 -22.96 -13.35 11.90
CA LEU A 416 -21.70 -12.66 12.16
C LEU A 416 -21.75 -11.98 13.51
N VAL A 417 -20.65 -12.13 14.25
CA VAL A 417 -20.44 -11.44 15.53
C VAL A 417 -19.16 -10.64 15.42
N GLY A 418 -19.30 -9.35 15.13
CA GLY A 418 -18.21 -8.54 14.62
C GLY A 418 -17.70 -9.14 13.31
N GLU A 419 -16.46 -9.64 13.33
CA GLU A 419 -15.79 -10.22 12.17
C GLU A 419 -15.88 -11.76 12.10
N ALA A 420 -16.31 -12.41 13.18
CA ALA A 420 -16.33 -13.87 13.26
C ALA A 420 -17.64 -14.44 12.71
N LEU A 421 -17.53 -15.44 11.82
CA LEU A 421 -18.67 -16.22 11.36
C LEU A 421 -19.00 -17.32 12.37
N VAL A 422 -20.19 -17.25 12.95
CA VAL A 422 -20.69 -18.21 13.93
C VAL A 422 -21.85 -19.01 13.39
N CYS A 423 -22.02 -20.22 13.92
CA CYS A 423 -23.18 -21.05 13.68
C CYS A 423 -24.20 -20.94 14.81
N LYS A 424 -25.47 -20.74 14.46
CA LYS A 424 -26.60 -20.78 15.40
C LYS A 424 -27.10 -22.21 15.62
N GLU A 425 -27.01 -23.04 14.58
CA GLU A 425 -27.47 -24.42 14.63
C GLU A 425 -26.63 -25.27 13.66
N CYS A 426 -25.91 -26.22 14.25
CA CYS A 426 -24.94 -27.08 13.59
C CYS A 426 -25.59 -28.35 13.01
N LYS A 427 -24.79 -29.11 12.26
CA LYS A 427 -25.14 -30.48 11.87
C LYS A 427 -25.55 -31.33 13.07
N LYS A 428 -26.49 -32.27 12.85
CA LYS A 428 -26.89 -33.28 13.84
C LYS A 428 -25.68 -33.97 14.46
N GLY A 429 -25.59 -33.93 15.79
CA GLY A 429 -24.48 -34.51 16.56
C GLY A 429 -23.38 -33.51 16.90
N SER A 430 -23.55 -32.24 16.55
CA SER A 430 -22.65 -31.14 16.88
C SER A 430 -23.43 -29.95 17.44
N VAL A 431 -22.80 -29.15 18.29
CA VAL A 431 -23.42 -27.95 18.88
C VAL A 431 -22.46 -26.76 18.77
N PRO A 432 -22.98 -25.51 18.71
CA PRO A 432 -22.13 -24.34 18.66
C PRO A 432 -21.53 -24.01 20.02
N ILE A 433 -20.20 -24.04 20.11
CA ILE A 433 -19.42 -23.55 21.26
C ILE A 433 -18.53 -22.43 20.76
N ASP A 434 -18.70 -21.26 21.36
CA ASP A 434 -18.10 -20.00 20.89
C ASP A 434 -18.31 -19.75 19.38
N GLY A 435 -19.48 -20.16 18.89
CA GLY A 435 -19.87 -20.03 17.48
C GLY A 435 -19.33 -21.11 16.54
N THR A 436 -18.46 -21.99 17.01
CA THR A 436 -17.90 -23.12 16.23
C THR A 436 -18.70 -24.39 16.48
N CYS A 437 -18.97 -25.16 15.42
CA CYS A 437 -19.61 -26.47 15.56
C CYS A 437 -18.64 -27.52 16.10
N LEU A 438 -18.84 -27.94 17.35
CA LEU A 438 -18.08 -29.00 18.00
C LEU A 438 -18.92 -30.28 18.11
N GLU A 439 -18.31 -31.43 17.84
CA GLU A 439 -19.00 -32.72 17.96
C GLU A 439 -19.30 -33.09 19.41
N VAL A 440 -20.50 -33.64 19.61
CA VAL A 440 -20.99 -34.20 20.88
C VAL A 440 -20.88 -35.73 20.86
N SER A 441 -20.86 -36.33 19.67
CA SER A 441 -20.89 -37.79 19.46
C SER A 441 -19.56 -38.51 19.66
N SER A 442 -18.41 -37.80 19.66
CA SER A 442 -17.08 -38.42 19.77
C SER A 442 -16.61 -38.52 21.23
N THR A 443 -16.05 -39.67 21.64
CA THR A 443 -15.66 -39.95 23.04
C THR A 443 -14.66 -38.94 23.62
N ILE A 444 -13.88 -38.26 22.79
CA ILE A 444 -12.84 -37.29 23.18
C ILE A 444 -13.41 -35.86 23.32
N SER A 445 -14.31 -35.43 22.43
CA SER A 445 -14.93 -34.09 22.50
C SER A 445 -16.12 -34.05 23.45
N ARG A 446 -16.72 -35.20 23.75
CA ARG A 446 -17.96 -35.30 24.51
C ARG A 446 -17.86 -34.69 25.91
N THR A 447 -16.76 -34.87 26.64
CA THR A 447 -16.66 -34.35 28.02
C THR A 447 -16.60 -32.82 28.05
N ALA A 448 -15.71 -32.20 27.26
CA ALA A 448 -15.57 -30.74 27.22
C ALA A 448 -16.83 -30.05 26.67
N THR A 449 -17.46 -30.61 25.61
CA THR A 449 -18.69 -30.04 25.05
C THR A 449 -19.89 -30.24 25.98
N ASN A 450 -20.02 -31.40 26.64
CA ASN A 450 -21.12 -31.70 27.56
C ASN A 450 -21.04 -30.90 28.86
N ASP A 451 -19.84 -30.53 29.29
CA ASP A 451 -19.65 -29.69 30.47
C ASP A 451 -20.13 -28.26 30.23
N VAL A 452 -20.11 -27.81 28.97
CA VAL A 452 -20.53 -26.45 28.57
C VAL A 452 -21.99 -26.40 28.11
N CYS A 453 -22.39 -27.24 27.16
CA CYS A 453 -23.70 -27.21 26.51
C CYS A 453 -24.72 -28.07 27.26
N LYS A 454 -25.79 -27.44 27.73
CA LYS A 454 -26.84 -28.06 28.55
C LYS A 454 -28.20 -27.98 27.87
N LYS A 455 -29.12 -28.84 28.32
CA LYS A 455 -30.56 -28.74 28.05
C LYS A 455 -31.16 -27.56 28.83
N ALA A 456 -32.42 -27.25 28.59
CA ALA A 456 -33.12 -26.10 29.19
C ALA A 456 -33.07 -26.07 30.74
N ASP A 457 -32.92 -27.22 31.40
CA ASP A 457 -32.79 -27.31 32.86
C ASP A 457 -31.45 -26.79 33.42
N GLY A 458 -30.47 -26.46 32.56
CA GLY A 458 -29.16 -25.95 32.95
C GLY A 458 -28.22 -26.95 33.61
N THR A 459 -28.63 -28.20 33.78
CA THR A 459 -27.88 -29.22 34.54
C THR A 459 -27.61 -30.46 33.71
N THR A 460 -28.54 -30.84 32.83
CA THR A 460 -28.44 -32.04 32.00
C THR A 460 -27.62 -31.75 30.73
N PRO A 461 -26.57 -32.53 30.43
CA PRO A 461 -25.87 -32.43 29.15
C PRO A 461 -26.75 -32.73 27.94
N VAL A 462 -26.41 -32.14 26.80
CA VAL A 462 -27.04 -32.48 25.52
C VAL A 462 -26.67 -33.90 25.06
N ASP A 463 -27.55 -34.53 24.27
CA ASP A 463 -27.29 -35.86 23.71
C ASP A 463 -26.59 -35.79 22.33
N GLY A 464 -26.13 -36.95 21.84
CA GLY A 464 -25.41 -37.06 20.56
C GLY A 464 -26.23 -36.76 19.31
N THR A 465 -27.48 -36.28 19.44
CA THR A 465 -28.31 -35.82 18.33
C THR A 465 -28.56 -34.32 18.33
N ALA A 466 -28.08 -33.61 19.36
CA ALA A 466 -28.23 -32.17 19.47
C ALA A 466 -27.59 -31.43 18.28
N THR A 467 -28.20 -30.30 17.92
CA THR A 467 -27.76 -29.35 16.90
C THR A 467 -27.45 -27.96 17.49
N ARG A 468 -27.90 -27.71 18.72
CA ARG A 468 -27.80 -26.46 19.47
C ARG A 468 -27.79 -26.71 20.98
N CYS A 469 -27.40 -25.70 21.73
CA CYS A 469 -27.54 -25.62 23.18
C CYS A 469 -28.85 -24.93 23.57
N GLU A 470 -29.42 -25.33 24.71
CA GLU A 470 -30.62 -24.70 25.29
C GLU A 470 -30.28 -23.94 26.57
N ASN A 471 -29.17 -24.29 27.23
CA ASN A 471 -28.57 -23.56 28.33
C ASN A 471 -27.05 -23.82 28.37
N CYS A 472 -26.32 -23.09 29.20
CA CYS A 472 -24.87 -23.17 29.28
C CYS A 472 -24.40 -23.29 30.74
N SER A 473 -23.16 -23.75 30.91
CA SER A 473 -22.50 -23.76 32.22
C SER A 473 -22.23 -22.35 32.77
N THR A 474 -21.82 -22.27 34.04
CA THR A 474 -21.79 -21.03 34.84
C THR A 474 -20.89 -19.93 34.28
N THR A 475 -19.84 -20.26 33.53
CA THR A 475 -18.91 -19.29 32.92
C THR A 475 -19.24 -18.96 31.46
N TYR A 476 -20.31 -19.56 30.93
CA TYR A 476 -20.78 -19.38 29.57
C TYR A 476 -22.17 -18.73 29.57
N PHE A 477 -22.53 -18.12 28.45
CA PHE A 477 -23.88 -17.61 28.21
C PHE A 477 -24.44 -18.15 26.90
N LEU A 478 -25.75 -18.29 26.86
CA LEU A 478 -26.50 -18.71 25.68
C LEU A 478 -26.69 -17.52 24.74
N PHE A 479 -26.34 -17.71 23.48
CA PHE A 479 -26.61 -16.75 22.42
C PHE A 479 -26.94 -17.50 21.13
N GLU A 480 -28.13 -17.26 20.56
CA GLU A 480 -28.58 -17.86 19.30
C GLU A 480 -28.34 -19.38 19.19
N GLY A 481 -28.62 -20.14 20.26
CA GLY A 481 -28.46 -21.61 20.27
C GLY A 481 -27.03 -22.12 20.49
N GLY A 482 -26.07 -21.24 20.75
CA GLY A 482 -24.69 -21.62 21.12
C GLY A 482 -24.30 -21.17 22.53
N CYS A 483 -23.28 -21.81 23.10
CA CYS A 483 -22.69 -21.41 24.37
C CYS A 483 -21.37 -20.66 24.17
N TYR A 484 -21.30 -19.44 24.70
CA TYR A 484 -20.19 -18.53 24.48
C TYR A 484 -19.52 -18.16 25.81
N PRO A 485 -18.19 -18.22 25.92
CA PRO A 485 -17.48 -17.90 27.16
C PRO A 485 -17.51 -16.38 27.41
N ALA A 486 -17.85 -15.97 28.63
CA ALA A 486 -17.68 -14.59 29.05
C ALA A 486 -16.25 -14.35 29.56
N ALA A 487 -15.67 -13.19 29.28
CA ALA A 487 -14.36 -12.83 29.81
C ALA A 487 -14.23 -11.31 30.00
N THR A 488 -13.52 -10.90 31.05
CA THR A 488 -13.26 -9.49 31.35
C THR A 488 -12.41 -8.78 30.30
N ASN A 489 -11.57 -9.53 29.57
CA ASN A 489 -10.76 -9.03 28.46
C ASN A 489 -11.50 -9.26 27.13
N PRO A 490 -12.03 -8.21 26.47
CA PRO A 490 -12.75 -8.35 25.22
C PRO A 490 -11.84 -8.84 24.08
N GLY A 491 -12.40 -9.62 23.15
CA GLY A 491 -11.72 -9.97 21.89
C GLY A 491 -10.86 -11.23 21.91
N THR A 492 -10.76 -11.94 23.02
CA THR A 492 -10.07 -13.23 23.14
C THR A 492 -10.86 -14.42 22.57
N SER A 493 -12.16 -14.26 22.40
CA SER A 493 -13.11 -15.25 21.90
C SER A 493 -14.30 -14.50 21.28
N VAL A 494 -15.22 -15.20 20.60
CA VAL A 494 -16.43 -14.54 20.12
C VAL A 494 -17.31 -14.10 21.29
N GLY A 495 -17.41 -14.94 22.32
CA GLY A 495 -18.16 -14.67 23.53
C GLY A 495 -17.67 -13.46 24.32
N SER A 496 -16.36 -13.27 24.43
CA SER A 496 -15.80 -12.13 25.16
C SER A 496 -15.99 -10.80 24.43
N LYS A 497 -16.25 -10.83 23.11
CA LYS A 497 -16.71 -9.63 22.37
C LYS A 497 -18.15 -9.24 22.73
N LEU A 498 -18.95 -10.17 23.23
CA LEU A 498 -20.35 -9.94 23.59
C LEU A 498 -20.54 -9.64 25.08
N CYS A 499 -19.90 -10.44 25.93
CA CYS A 499 -20.18 -10.52 27.35
C CYS A 499 -18.91 -10.56 28.21
N SER A 500 -18.87 -9.74 29.28
CA SER A 500 -17.75 -9.69 30.21
C SER A 500 -17.96 -10.51 31.49
N ALA A 501 -19.21 -10.81 31.85
CA ALA A 501 -19.55 -11.70 32.95
C ALA A 501 -20.84 -12.47 32.64
N ALA A 502 -20.85 -13.77 32.93
CA ALA A 502 -22.01 -14.64 32.77
C ALA A 502 -22.34 -15.36 34.09
N THR A 503 -23.60 -15.72 34.26
CA THR A 503 -24.09 -16.52 35.40
C THR A 503 -25.29 -17.33 34.93
N ASP A 504 -25.32 -18.62 35.28
CA ASP A 504 -26.40 -19.55 34.94
C ASP A 504 -26.83 -19.51 33.47
N GLY A 505 -25.83 -19.50 32.57
CA GLY A 505 -26.06 -19.48 31.13
C GLY A 505 -26.56 -18.16 30.57
N LYS A 506 -26.55 -17.07 31.35
CA LYS A 506 -26.96 -15.73 30.89
C LYS A 506 -25.83 -14.72 31.02
N CYS A 507 -25.77 -13.81 30.06
CA CYS A 507 -24.86 -12.69 30.14
C CYS A 507 -25.38 -11.68 31.18
N THR A 508 -24.62 -11.43 32.23
CA THR A 508 -25.00 -10.46 33.28
C THR A 508 -24.41 -9.08 33.03
N THR A 509 -23.23 -9.03 32.39
CA THR A 509 -22.56 -7.77 32.04
C THR A 509 -22.15 -7.78 30.58
N LYS A 510 -22.67 -6.82 29.80
CA LYS A 510 -22.29 -6.59 28.40
C LYS A 510 -20.80 -6.22 28.33
N ALA A 511 -20.08 -6.78 27.36
CA ALA A 511 -18.69 -6.39 27.10
C ALA A 511 -18.61 -4.97 26.52
N THR A 512 -17.49 -4.27 26.79
CA THR A 512 -17.19 -2.97 26.17
C THR A 512 -17.19 -3.11 24.65
N ASN A 513 -17.85 -2.19 23.95
CA ASN A 513 -18.02 -2.19 22.48
C ASN A 513 -18.73 -3.42 21.89
N SER A 514 -19.48 -4.17 22.70
CA SER A 514 -20.23 -5.32 22.19
C SER A 514 -21.24 -4.89 21.10
N PRO A 515 -21.28 -5.60 19.94
CA PRO A 515 -22.01 -5.20 18.74
C PRO A 515 -23.53 -5.24 18.90
N PHE A 516 -24.04 -5.97 19.90
CA PHE A 516 -25.47 -6.15 20.12
C PHE A 516 -25.90 -5.52 21.45
N PRO A 517 -27.07 -4.86 21.52
CA PRO A 517 -27.60 -4.39 22.78
C PRO A 517 -28.05 -5.59 23.64
N LEU A 518 -27.79 -5.49 24.95
CA LEU A 518 -28.14 -6.48 25.96
C LEU A 518 -29.27 -5.94 26.82
N SER A 519 -30.34 -6.73 26.99
CA SER A 519 -31.44 -6.41 27.91
C SER A 519 -31.90 -7.68 28.62
N ASN A 520 -31.99 -7.64 29.95
CA ASN A 520 -32.42 -8.78 30.79
C ASN A 520 -31.69 -10.11 30.48
N GLY A 521 -30.39 -10.02 30.18
CA GLY A 521 -29.56 -11.18 29.85
C GLY A 521 -29.75 -11.76 28.44
N VAL A 522 -30.49 -11.06 27.57
CA VAL A 522 -30.75 -11.46 26.18
C VAL A 522 -30.21 -10.39 25.22
N PHE A 523 -29.44 -10.81 24.22
CA PHE A 523 -28.96 -9.93 23.16
C PHE A 523 -30.02 -9.74 22.08
N THR A 524 -30.21 -8.51 21.60
CA THR A 524 -31.07 -8.23 20.45
C THR A 524 -30.22 -8.18 19.18
N LEU A 525 -30.64 -8.91 18.15
CA LEU A 525 -29.95 -8.89 16.85
C LEU A 525 -30.20 -7.56 16.13
N CYS A 526 -29.21 -7.15 15.32
CA CYS A 526 -29.29 -5.95 14.51
C CYS A 526 -30.18 -6.14 13.27
N PRO A 527 -30.71 -5.04 12.72
CA PRO A 527 -31.43 -5.09 11.44
C PRO A 527 -30.52 -5.60 10.32
N ALA A 528 -31.11 -6.13 9.25
CA ALA A 528 -30.34 -6.65 8.13
C ALA A 528 -29.41 -5.59 7.51
N GLY A 529 -28.21 -6.02 7.11
CA GLY A 529 -27.14 -5.15 6.62
C GLY A 529 -26.32 -4.46 7.72
N CYS A 530 -26.75 -4.56 8.98
CA CYS A 530 -26.09 -3.94 10.11
C CYS A 530 -25.26 -4.95 10.91
N GLY A 531 -23.99 -4.62 11.18
CA GLY A 531 -23.04 -5.45 11.92
C GLY A 531 -22.97 -5.13 13.41
N ALA A 532 -23.27 -3.89 13.78
CA ALA A 532 -23.43 -3.48 15.18
C ALA A 532 -24.53 -2.42 15.31
N CYS A 533 -25.27 -2.47 16.41
CA CYS A 533 -26.44 -1.63 16.63
C CYS A 533 -26.64 -1.30 18.11
N THR A 534 -27.37 -0.22 18.37
CA THR A 534 -27.80 0.15 19.73
C THR A 534 -29.24 -0.27 20.02
N SER A 535 -30.00 -0.61 18.98
CA SER A 535 -31.35 -1.17 19.04
C SER A 535 -31.65 -1.95 17.75
N SER A 536 -32.81 -2.60 17.68
CA SER A 536 -33.25 -3.30 16.47
C SER A 536 -33.47 -2.40 15.25
N THR A 537 -33.40 -1.07 15.39
CA THR A 537 -33.59 -0.11 14.30
C THR A 537 -32.44 0.88 14.11
N ALA A 538 -31.55 1.02 15.09
CA ALA A 538 -30.44 1.98 15.05
C ALA A 538 -29.11 1.27 14.78
N CYS A 539 -28.57 1.49 13.58
CA CYS A 539 -27.32 0.88 13.14
C CYS A 539 -26.13 1.78 13.42
N THR A 540 -25.02 1.21 13.88
CA THR A 540 -23.77 1.95 14.14
C THR A 540 -22.62 1.52 13.24
N SER A 541 -22.69 0.34 12.63
CA SER A 541 -21.73 -0.11 11.63
C SER A 541 -22.34 -1.12 10.67
N CYS A 542 -21.85 -1.13 9.43
CA CYS A 542 -22.28 -2.10 8.44
C CYS A 542 -21.75 -3.49 8.74
N GLY A 543 -22.55 -4.51 8.44
CA GLY A 543 -22.16 -5.91 8.55
C GLY A 543 -21.30 -6.33 7.36
N LEU A 544 -20.70 -7.53 7.44
CA LEU A 544 -20.01 -8.09 6.28
C LEU A 544 -20.98 -8.25 5.10
N GLY A 545 -20.45 -8.08 3.90
CA GLY A 545 -21.23 -7.97 2.66
C GLY A 545 -21.87 -6.59 2.49
N TYR A 546 -21.55 -5.61 3.35
CA TYR A 546 -21.98 -4.22 3.22
C TYR A 546 -20.82 -3.26 3.52
N TYR A 547 -20.88 -2.07 2.93
CA TYR A 547 -19.95 -0.97 3.16
C TYR A 547 -20.71 0.34 3.36
N ASN A 548 -20.05 1.33 3.95
CA ASN A 548 -20.54 2.69 4.06
C ASN A 548 -19.51 3.68 3.50
N THR A 549 -20.00 4.80 2.98
CA THR A 549 -19.17 5.95 2.57
C THR A 549 -19.34 7.15 3.50
N THR A 550 -20.32 7.08 4.39
CA THR A 550 -20.71 8.12 5.35
C THR A 550 -20.91 7.51 6.75
N SER A 551 -21.12 8.34 7.78
CA SER A 551 -21.41 7.86 9.14
C SER A 551 -22.71 7.05 9.19
N VAL A 552 -22.67 5.87 9.82
CA VAL A 552 -23.80 4.93 9.89
C VAL A 552 -24.69 5.28 11.08
N THR A 553 -25.97 5.53 10.82
CA THR A 553 -27.01 5.74 11.85
C THR A 553 -28.21 4.79 11.67
N SER A 554 -28.34 4.22 10.48
CA SER A 554 -29.43 3.33 10.05
C SER A 554 -28.89 2.25 9.10
N SER A 555 -29.62 1.14 8.96
CA SER A 555 -29.21 0.08 8.01
C SER A 555 -29.26 0.52 6.55
N SER A 556 -30.03 1.57 6.22
CA SER A 556 -30.04 2.17 4.88
C SER A 556 -28.74 2.88 4.51
N ASP A 557 -27.90 3.22 5.49
CA ASP A 557 -26.57 3.81 5.23
C ASP A 557 -25.54 2.75 4.77
N CYS A 558 -25.92 1.47 4.83
CA CYS A 558 -25.10 0.33 4.45
C CYS A 558 -25.45 -0.15 3.05
N THR A 559 -24.50 -0.02 2.13
CA THR A 559 -24.64 -0.46 0.74
C THR A 559 -24.09 -1.87 0.59
N ALA A 560 -24.83 -2.77 -0.07
CA ALA A 560 -24.40 -4.14 -0.29
C ALA A 560 -23.14 -4.20 -1.17
N CYS A 561 -22.24 -5.12 -0.82
CA CYS A 561 -21.07 -5.43 -1.60
C CYS A 561 -21.42 -6.04 -2.96
N PRO A 562 -20.50 -5.94 -3.95
CA PRO A 562 -20.64 -6.64 -5.22
C PRO A 562 -20.90 -8.15 -5.02
N SER A 563 -21.63 -8.76 -5.95
CA SER A 563 -21.99 -10.18 -5.87
C SER A 563 -20.75 -11.07 -5.73
N GLY A 564 -20.78 -11.98 -4.77
CA GLY A 564 -19.66 -12.87 -4.47
C GLY A 564 -18.61 -12.25 -3.54
N CYS A 565 -18.88 -11.09 -2.96
CA CYS A 565 -17.95 -10.43 -2.06
C CYS A 565 -18.41 -10.49 -0.59
N THR A 566 -17.50 -10.87 0.29
CA THR A 566 -17.69 -10.95 1.74
C THR A 566 -17.34 -9.62 2.42
N THR A 567 -16.33 -8.91 1.95
CA THR A 567 -15.94 -7.57 2.44
C THR A 567 -15.55 -6.70 1.26
N CYS A 568 -15.99 -5.45 1.23
CA CYS A 568 -15.73 -4.57 0.09
C CYS A 568 -15.57 -3.12 0.53
N SER A 569 -14.95 -2.34 -0.35
CA SER A 569 -15.07 -0.89 -0.36
C SER A 569 -16.11 -0.46 -1.40
N ALA A 570 -16.31 0.86 -1.53
CA ALA A 570 -17.18 1.42 -2.55
C ALA A 570 -16.81 1.03 -3.99
N SER A 571 -15.55 0.65 -4.23
CA SER A 571 -15.02 0.42 -5.58
C SER A 571 -14.43 -0.97 -5.81
N ALA A 572 -14.24 -1.79 -4.77
CA ALA A 572 -13.58 -3.09 -4.91
C ALA A 572 -14.03 -4.10 -3.87
N CYS A 573 -14.10 -5.37 -4.27
CA CYS A 573 -14.11 -6.48 -3.33
C CYS A 573 -12.74 -6.63 -2.67
N ILE A 574 -12.74 -6.95 -1.37
CA ILE A 574 -11.55 -7.19 -0.54
C ILE A 574 -11.41 -8.69 -0.24
N THR A 575 -12.52 -9.39 0.02
CA THR A 575 -12.49 -10.85 0.26
C THR A 575 -13.67 -11.52 -0.42
N CYS A 576 -13.41 -12.61 -1.15
CA CYS A 576 -14.45 -13.34 -1.87
C CYS A 576 -15.27 -14.26 -0.98
N TRP A 577 -16.43 -14.68 -1.50
CA TRP A 577 -17.40 -15.55 -0.83
C TRP A 577 -16.84 -16.92 -0.46
N ASP A 578 -15.84 -17.39 -1.20
CA ASP A 578 -15.09 -18.63 -0.98
C ASP A 578 -13.83 -18.41 -0.12
N GLY A 579 -13.60 -17.18 0.35
CA GLY A 579 -12.41 -16.78 1.09
C GLY A 579 -11.19 -16.52 0.20
N SER A 580 -11.31 -16.64 -1.13
CA SER A 580 -10.22 -16.32 -2.04
C SER A 580 -9.95 -14.81 -2.10
N ALA A 581 -8.71 -14.45 -2.44
CA ALA A 581 -8.37 -13.08 -2.75
C ALA A 581 -9.03 -12.67 -4.09
N PRO A 582 -9.71 -11.52 -4.15
CA PRO A 582 -10.34 -11.06 -5.39
C PRO A 582 -9.31 -10.79 -6.47
N THR A 583 -9.67 -11.09 -7.71
CA THR A 583 -8.92 -10.70 -8.91
C THR A 583 -9.61 -9.50 -9.52
N ASP A 584 -8.89 -8.39 -9.68
CA ASP A 584 -9.40 -7.10 -10.17
C ASP A 584 -10.58 -6.54 -9.34
N GLY A 585 -10.50 -6.65 -8.02
CA GLY A 585 -11.59 -6.26 -7.11
C GLY A 585 -12.88 -7.05 -7.31
N LYS A 586 -12.82 -8.18 -8.04
CA LYS A 586 -13.95 -9.06 -8.36
C LYS A 586 -13.68 -10.48 -7.88
N CYS A 587 -14.78 -11.19 -7.64
CA CYS A 587 -14.75 -12.58 -7.23
C CYS A 587 -15.25 -13.47 -8.35
N SER A 588 -14.77 -14.72 -8.33
CA SER A 588 -15.31 -15.77 -9.19
C SER A 588 -16.83 -15.87 -9.02
N ALA A 589 -17.52 -16.12 -10.13
CA ALA A 589 -18.97 -16.28 -10.13
C ALA A 589 -19.38 -17.36 -9.12
N VAL A 590 -20.41 -17.06 -8.32
CA VAL A 590 -20.97 -18.03 -7.38
C VAL A 590 -21.55 -19.20 -8.21
N PRO A 591 -21.14 -20.46 -7.98
CA PRO A 591 -21.69 -21.59 -8.71
C PRO A 591 -23.19 -21.68 -8.42
N SER A 592 -23.98 -21.53 -9.48
CA SER A 592 -25.44 -21.56 -9.45
C SER A 592 -25.93 -22.98 -9.17
N SER A 593 -26.10 -23.34 -7.89
CA SER A 593 -27.00 -24.41 -7.52
C SER A 593 -28.43 -23.87 -7.57
N SER A 594 -29.27 -24.60 -8.30
CA SER A 594 -30.66 -24.32 -8.60
C SER A 594 -31.54 -24.17 -7.34
N SER A 595 -31.67 -22.94 -6.85
CA SER A 595 -32.89 -22.39 -6.27
C SER A 595 -32.81 -20.87 -6.31
N SER A 596 -33.72 -20.25 -7.09
CA SER A 596 -34.08 -18.81 -7.11
C SER A 596 -33.06 -17.84 -6.50
N GLY A 597 -32.23 -17.25 -7.36
CA GLY A 597 -31.29 -16.20 -7.01
C GLY A 597 -31.96 -15.01 -6.34
N LEU A 598 -31.57 -14.79 -5.10
CA LEU A 598 -31.89 -13.61 -4.32
C LEU A 598 -30.55 -13.09 -3.79
N SER A 599 -30.24 -11.85 -4.20
CA SER A 599 -29.09 -11.06 -3.72
C SER A 599 -29.00 -11.11 -2.20
N GLY A 600 -27.80 -10.93 -1.61
CA GLY A 600 -27.60 -10.89 -0.16
C GLY A 600 -28.53 -9.91 0.60
N GLY A 601 -29.11 -8.93 -0.09
CA GLY A 601 -30.15 -8.04 0.45
C GLY A 601 -31.58 -8.61 0.51
N ALA A 602 -31.87 -9.72 -0.20
CA ALA A 602 -33.21 -10.27 -0.30
C ALA A 602 -33.57 -11.32 0.77
N ILE A 603 -32.58 -11.81 1.53
CA ILE A 603 -32.80 -12.73 2.66
C ILE A 603 -33.48 -12.01 3.84
N ALA A 604 -33.36 -10.68 3.93
CA ALA A 604 -33.99 -9.86 4.96
C ALA A 604 -35.50 -9.63 4.78
N GLY A 605 -36.00 -9.70 3.54
CA GLY A 605 -37.41 -9.39 3.23
C GLY A 605 -38.36 -10.58 3.36
N ILE A 606 -37.86 -11.81 3.24
CA ILE A 606 -38.72 -13.00 3.10
C ILE A 606 -39.32 -13.43 4.45
N VAL A 607 -38.64 -13.16 5.56
CA VAL A 607 -39.16 -13.50 6.90
C VAL A 607 -40.40 -12.66 7.25
N ILE A 608 -40.45 -11.40 6.80
CA ILE A 608 -41.61 -10.52 7.03
C ILE A 608 -42.78 -10.87 6.10
N ALA A 609 -42.52 -11.22 4.83
CA ALA A 609 -43.57 -11.64 3.91
C ALA A 609 -44.25 -12.95 4.36
N VAL A 610 -43.48 -13.93 4.86
CA VAL A 610 -44.05 -15.20 5.34
C VAL A 610 -44.83 -15.00 6.65
N LEU A 611 -44.36 -14.16 7.58
CA LEU A 611 -45.09 -13.85 8.82
C LEU A 611 -46.37 -13.04 8.56
N LEU A 612 -46.38 -12.12 7.59
CA LEU A 612 -47.58 -11.38 7.18
C LEU A 612 -48.59 -12.27 6.44
N VAL A 613 -48.12 -13.22 5.63
CA VAL A 613 -48.99 -14.18 4.94
C VAL A 613 -49.60 -15.20 5.92
N LEU A 614 -48.83 -15.71 6.89
CA LEU A 614 -49.34 -16.62 7.93
C LEU A 614 -50.26 -15.89 8.91
N GLY A 615 -49.95 -14.66 9.30
CA GLY A 615 -50.82 -13.81 10.12
C GLY A 615 -52.11 -13.40 9.39
N GLY A 616 -52.01 -13.13 8.08
CA GLY A 616 -53.16 -12.83 7.22
C GLY A 616 -54.07 -14.04 6.99
N LEU A 617 -53.50 -15.23 6.76
CA LEU A 617 -54.29 -16.48 6.67
C LEU A 617 -54.95 -16.82 8.01
N GLY A 618 -54.24 -16.68 9.12
CA GLY A 618 -54.79 -16.92 10.46
C GLY A 618 -55.93 -15.97 10.81
N GLY A 619 -55.78 -14.67 10.51
CA GLY A 619 -56.83 -13.67 10.69
C GLY A 619 -58.03 -13.88 9.79
N PHE A 620 -57.81 -14.27 8.53
CA PHE A 620 -58.88 -14.58 7.58
C PHE A 620 -59.66 -15.83 7.97
N LEU A 621 -58.98 -16.90 8.43
CA LEU A 621 -59.63 -18.12 8.91
C LEU A 621 -60.39 -17.85 10.22
N GLY A 622 -59.84 -17.06 11.14
CA GLY A 622 -60.53 -16.65 12.36
C GLY A 622 -61.79 -15.83 12.09
N TRP A 623 -61.74 -14.89 11.14
CA TRP A 623 -62.91 -14.12 10.70
C TRP A 623 -63.93 -14.97 9.94
N TRP A 624 -63.46 -15.86 9.06
CA TRP A 624 -64.33 -16.73 8.26
C TRP A 624 -65.13 -17.72 9.12
N PHE A 625 -64.51 -18.33 10.13
CA PHE A 625 -65.20 -19.27 11.04
C PHE A 625 -65.94 -18.56 12.18
N GLY A 626 -65.51 -17.38 12.62
CA GLY A 626 -66.13 -16.64 13.73
C GLY A 626 -67.28 -15.71 13.33
N CYS A 627 -67.23 -15.10 12.14
CA CYS A 627 -68.20 -14.07 11.72
C CYS A 627 -69.17 -14.52 10.63
N ARG A 628 -68.94 -15.66 9.97
CA ARG A 628 -69.84 -16.18 8.92
C ARG A 628 -70.89 -17.17 9.44
N GLY A 629 -70.87 -17.45 10.75
CA GLY A 629 -71.79 -18.37 11.44
C GLY A 629 -72.84 -17.68 12.31
N LYS A 630 -73.15 -16.40 12.07
CA LYS A 630 -74.30 -15.71 12.66
C LYS A 630 -75.16 -15.07 11.59
#